data_AF-A0A9E2AXR3-F1
#
_entry.id   AF-A0A9E2AXR3-F1
#
_cell.length_a   1.000
_cell.length_b   1.000
_cell.length_c   1.000
_cell.angle_alpha   90.00
_cell.angle_beta   90.00
_cell.angle_gamma   90.00
#
_symmetry.space_group_name_H-M   'P 1'
#
loop_
_entity.id
_entity.type
_entity.pdbx_description
1 polymer ?
#
loop_
_entity_poly.entity_id
_entity_poly.type
_entity_poly.pdbx_seq_one_letter_code
_entity_poly.pdbx_strand_id
1 'polypeptide(L)'
;MIANTRDSVKSNKKNSEIDLISTSIEGQDYFKITNVDEMRPFFMSIVSDSNHWLFISSNGGVTAGRKNSEFALFPYYTDDKITESSETTGSKSIFRITKDEEKHVWEPFSIRFEDKYNITRNLYKSVYGNSIIFEETNHDLKLSFRYKWSSSNIYGFVKESKLMNLSTSKVTIELLDGIQNIIPYGVGSDLQNQSSNLVDAYKRNELIEESGLGIFALSAIIVDKAEPSEALRANVAWSIGLNNPKYLLSSLQLKAFRKMQEVSQETDIKAEKGAYFVNTTIT
;
A
#
# COMPACT_ATOMS: atom_id res chain seq x y z
N MET A 1 40.88 -19.92 -30.81
CA MET A 1 40.72 -20.32 -29.41
C MET A 1 40.00 -19.18 -28.69
N ILE A 2 38.67 -19.13 -28.79
CA ILE A 2 37.78 -18.38 -27.87
C ILE A 2 36.50 -19.23 -27.83
N ALA A 3 36.29 -19.92 -26.70
CA ALA A 3 35.13 -20.75 -26.46
C ALA A 3 33.94 -19.85 -26.10
N ASN A 4 32.84 -19.99 -26.83
CA ASN A 4 31.56 -19.39 -26.49
C ASN A 4 30.84 -20.33 -25.51
N THR A 5 31.07 -20.16 -24.21
CA THR A 5 30.22 -20.74 -23.17
C THR A 5 28.96 -19.90 -23.04
N ARG A 6 27.90 -20.32 -23.72
CA ARG A 6 26.53 -19.95 -23.34
C ARG A 6 26.15 -20.80 -22.14
N ASP A 7 26.46 -20.31 -20.95
CA ASP A 7 25.84 -20.83 -19.73
C ASP A 7 24.35 -20.46 -19.78
N SER A 8 23.53 -21.46 -20.10
CA SER A 8 22.09 -21.41 -19.95
C SER A 8 21.77 -21.30 -18.47
N VAL A 9 21.44 -20.10 -18.00
CA VAL A 9 20.72 -19.91 -16.74
C VAL A 9 19.34 -20.53 -16.95
N LYS A 10 19.18 -21.80 -16.56
CA LYS A 10 17.88 -22.48 -16.50
C LYS A 10 17.09 -21.84 -15.35
N SER A 11 16.17 -20.94 -15.68
CA SER A 11 15.13 -20.49 -14.75
C SER A 11 14.24 -21.68 -14.41
N ASN A 12 14.52 -22.33 -13.28
CA ASN A 12 13.73 -23.44 -12.75
C ASN A 12 12.46 -22.92 -12.04
N LYS A 13 11.74 -21.95 -12.63
CA LYS A 13 10.38 -21.61 -12.16
C LYS A 13 9.47 -22.74 -12.64
N LYS A 14 9.06 -23.62 -11.73
CA LYS A 14 7.87 -24.46 -11.93
C LYS A 14 6.72 -23.50 -12.26
N ASN A 15 6.13 -23.59 -13.44
CA ASN A 15 4.85 -22.92 -13.70
C ASN A 15 3.85 -23.43 -12.66
N SER A 16 3.54 -22.58 -11.68
CA SER A 16 2.47 -22.83 -10.73
C SER A 16 1.13 -22.69 -11.44
N GLU A 17 0.22 -23.61 -11.18
CA GLU A 17 -1.12 -23.60 -11.78
C GLU A 17 -1.92 -22.41 -11.23
N ILE A 18 -2.55 -21.65 -12.14
CA ILE A 18 -3.41 -20.51 -11.82
C ILE A 18 -4.85 -20.99 -11.88
N ASP A 19 -5.52 -20.97 -10.74
CA ASP A 19 -6.89 -21.45 -10.57
C ASP A 19 -7.80 -20.33 -10.07
N LEU A 20 -9.06 -20.37 -10.53
CA LEU A 20 -10.15 -19.56 -10.01
C LEU A 20 -11.06 -20.43 -9.13
N ILE A 21 -11.12 -20.14 -7.83
CA ILE A 21 -11.81 -20.98 -6.85
C ILE A 21 -12.74 -20.13 -5.98
N SER A 22 -13.93 -20.65 -5.68
CA SER A 22 -14.81 -20.05 -4.67
C SER A 22 -14.35 -20.43 -3.26
N THR A 23 -14.31 -19.46 -2.35
CA THR A 23 -13.91 -19.66 -0.95
C THR A 23 -14.69 -18.74 -0.02
N SER A 24 -14.75 -19.07 1.27
CA SER A 24 -15.28 -18.18 2.30
C SER A 24 -14.15 -17.66 3.19
N ILE A 25 -14.16 -16.37 3.49
CA ILE A 25 -13.23 -15.70 4.42
C ILE A 25 -14.08 -14.92 5.42
N GLU A 26 -13.97 -15.28 6.70
CA GLU A 26 -14.69 -14.61 7.80
C GLU A 26 -16.21 -14.53 7.57
N GLY A 27 -16.78 -15.59 6.99
CA GLY A 27 -18.22 -15.70 6.72
C GLY A 27 -18.69 -14.96 5.46
N GLN A 28 -17.77 -14.44 4.64
CA GLN A 28 -18.08 -13.80 3.36
C GLN A 28 -17.50 -14.59 2.19
N ASP A 29 -18.24 -14.68 1.09
CA ASP A 29 -17.82 -15.42 -0.09
C ASP A 29 -16.96 -14.58 -1.05
N TYR A 30 -15.90 -15.20 -1.54
CA TYR A 30 -14.91 -14.62 -2.46
C TYR A 30 -14.61 -15.58 -3.61
N PHE A 31 -14.25 -15.00 -4.75
CA PHE A 31 -13.46 -15.70 -5.76
C PHE A 31 -11.98 -15.46 -5.50
N LYS A 32 -11.20 -16.54 -5.46
CA LYS A 32 -9.75 -16.56 -5.29
C LYS A 32 -9.08 -16.87 -6.61
N ILE A 33 -8.11 -16.03 -7.02
CA ILE A 33 -7.13 -16.34 -8.05
C ILE A 33 -5.83 -16.75 -7.34
N THR A 34 -5.38 -17.99 -7.57
CA THR A 34 -4.09 -18.46 -7.06
C THR A 34 -2.93 -17.96 -7.91
N ASN A 35 -1.76 -17.77 -7.30
CA ASN A 35 -0.52 -17.39 -8.00
C ASN A 35 -0.72 -16.20 -8.96
N VAL A 36 -1.43 -15.17 -8.47
CA VAL A 36 -1.88 -14.03 -9.29
C VAL A 36 -0.72 -13.25 -9.91
N ASP A 37 0.46 -13.34 -9.30
CA ASP A 37 1.71 -12.73 -9.73
C ASP A 37 2.35 -13.42 -10.94
N GLU A 38 1.93 -14.64 -11.29
CA GLU A 38 2.32 -15.29 -12.55
C GLU A 38 1.46 -14.83 -13.74
N MET A 39 0.41 -14.02 -13.49
CA MET A 39 -0.36 -13.35 -14.53
C MET A 39 0.24 -11.98 -14.82
N ARG A 40 0.12 -11.52 -16.08
CA ARG A 40 0.28 -10.09 -16.37
C ARG A 40 -0.70 -9.30 -15.50
N PRO A 41 -0.26 -8.24 -14.79
CA PRO A 41 -1.17 -7.44 -13.97
C PRO A 41 -2.37 -6.95 -14.77
N PHE A 42 -3.55 -7.05 -14.18
CA PHE A 42 -4.82 -6.67 -14.81
C PHE A 42 -5.61 -5.71 -13.92
N PHE A 43 -6.42 -4.87 -14.55
CA PHE A 43 -7.08 -3.75 -13.89
C PHE A 43 -8.51 -4.08 -13.49
N MET A 44 -8.94 -3.60 -12.32
CA MET A 44 -10.25 -3.89 -11.73
C MET A 44 -10.91 -2.61 -11.20
N SER A 45 -12.23 -2.63 -11.17
CA SER A 45 -13.05 -1.68 -10.42
C SER A 45 -13.66 -2.37 -9.19
N ILE A 46 -13.58 -1.71 -8.03
CA ILE A 46 -14.24 -2.15 -6.79
C ILE A 46 -15.44 -1.24 -6.57
N VAL A 47 -16.62 -1.84 -6.57
CA VAL A 47 -17.89 -1.11 -6.53
C VAL A 47 -18.25 -0.70 -5.10
N SER A 48 -19.03 0.37 -4.97
CA SER A 48 -19.57 0.84 -3.71
C SER A 48 -21.04 1.16 -3.87
N ASP A 49 -21.81 0.98 -2.80
CA ASP A 49 -23.21 1.41 -2.68
C ASP A 49 -23.36 2.93 -2.49
N SER A 50 -22.27 3.62 -2.13
CA SER A 50 -22.19 5.07 -1.97
C SER A 50 -21.47 5.70 -3.19
N ASN A 51 -20.65 6.73 -2.98
CA ASN A 51 -19.97 7.50 -4.02
C ASN A 51 -18.47 7.21 -4.12
N HIS A 52 -17.99 6.07 -3.62
CA HIS A 52 -16.59 5.70 -3.75
C HIS A 52 -16.29 5.19 -5.15
N TRP A 53 -15.12 5.53 -5.65
CA TRP A 53 -14.52 4.91 -6.82
C TRP A 53 -13.13 4.39 -6.43
N LEU A 54 -12.83 3.15 -6.78
CA LEU A 54 -11.53 2.52 -6.54
C LEU A 54 -11.18 1.67 -7.76
N PHE A 55 -10.12 2.09 -8.45
CA PHE A 55 -9.56 1.36 -9.57
C PHE A 55 -8.20 0.83 -9.17
N ILE A 56 -8.01 -0.48 -9.29
CA ILE A 56 -6.86 -1.18 -8.71
C ILE A 56 -6.39 -2.28 -9.63
N SER A 57 -5.07 -2.38 -9.79
CA SER A 57 -4.40 -3.45 -10.52
C SER A 57 -4.20 -4.67 -9.61
N SER A 58 -4.11 -5.86 -10.19
CA SER A 58 -3.87 -7.11 -9.45
C SER A 58 -2.51 -7.16 -8.75
N ASN A 59 -1.59 -6.24 -9.07
CA ASN A 59 -0.32 -6.03 -8.36
C ASN A 59 -0.41 -5.01 -7.20
N GLY A 60 -1.59 -4.48 -6.91
CA GLY A 60 -1.85 -3.54 -5.82
C GLY A 60 -1.74 -2.05 -6.18
N GLY A 61 -1.27 -1.70 -7.38
CA GLY A 61 -1.29 -0.33 -7.87
C GLY A 61 -2.71 0.23 -7.91
N VAL A 62 -2.96 1.40 -7.32
CA VAL A 62 -4.31 1.88 -7.02
C VAL A 62 -4.47 3.37 -7.24
N THR A 63 -5.65 3.75 -7.74
CA THR A 63 -6.22 5.08 -7.57
C THR A 63 -7.59 4.94 -6.90
N ALA A 64 -7.93 5.86 -6.00
CA ALA A 64 -9.18 5.81 -5.27
C ALA A 64 -9.61 7.21 -4.86
N GLY A 65 -10.92 7.42 -4.66
CA GLY A 65 -11.48 8.66 -4.15
C GLY A 65 -13.00 8.58 -4.00
N ARG A 66 -13.63 9.71 -3.74
CA ARG A 66 -15.10 9.82 -3.67
C ARG A 66 -15.61 10.80 -4.70
N LYS A 67 -16.83 10.62 -5.19
CA LYS A 67 -17.52 11.47 -6.18
C LYS A 67 -16.86 11.50 -7.57
N ASN A 68 -15.65 12.04 -7.71
CA ASN A 68 -14.89 12.11 -8.97
C ASN A 68 -13.39 12.31 -8.70
N SER A 69 -12.59 12.43 -9.77
CA SER A 69 -11.12 12.58 -9.73
C SER A 69 -10.61 13.79 -8.95
N GLU A 70 -11.43 14.83 -8.78
CA GLU A 70 -11.05 16.05 -8.05
C GLU A 70 -11.06 15.88 -6.53
N PHE A 71 -11.57 14.74 -6.05
CA PHE A 71 -11.56 14.33 -4.64
C PHE A 71 -10.86 12.96 -4.50
N ALA A 72 -9.71 12.84 -5.15
CA ALA A 72 -8.87 11.65 -5.09
C ALA A 72 -8.13 11.53 -3.75
N LEU A 73 -8.01 10.29 -3.26
CA LEU A 73 -7.13 9.89 -2.16
C LEU A 73 -5.72 9.56 -2.68
N PHE A 74 -5.64 8.90 -3.84
CA PHE A 74 -4.39 8.59 -4.54
C PHE A 74 -4.44 9.20 -5.95
N PRO A 75 -3.31 9.57 -6.58
CA PRO A 75 -3.31 10.25 -7.87
C PRO A 75 -4.15 9.53 -8.94
N TYR A 76 -4.89 10.29 -9.74
CA TYR A 76 -5.74 9.75 -10.79
C TYR A 76 -5.00 9.77 -12.15
N TYR A 77 -4.37 8.65 -12.49
CA TYR A 77 -3.62 8.45 -13.74
C TYR A 77 -4.31 7.42 -14.66
N THR A 78 -3.72 7.20 -15.83
CA THR A 78 -4.06 6.08 -16.72
C THR A 78 -3.69 4.74 -16.08
N ASP A 79 -4.35 3.66 -16.50
CA ASP A 79 -4.26 2.34 -15.86
C ASP A 79 -2.86 1.71 -15.94
N ASP A 80 -2.14 1.96 -17.04
CA ASP A 80 -0.72 1.62 -17.21
C ASP A 80 0.14 2.24 -16.10
N LYS A 81 0.05 3.56 -15.90
CA LYS A 81 0.80 4.29 -14.86
C LYS A 81 0.38 3.89 -13.46
N ILE A 82 -0.91 3.62 -13.24
CA ILE A 82 -1.39 3.12 -11.94
C ILE A 82 -0.77 1.76 -11.63
N THR A 83 -0.76 0.86 -12.61
CA THR A 83 -0.14 -0.47 -12.47
C THR A 83 1.36 -0.37 -12.19
N GLU A 84 2.07 0.54 -12.85
CA GLU A 84 3.50 0.79 -12.63
C GLU A 84 3.82 1.45 -11.28
N SER A 85 2.82 2.06 -10.63
CA SER A 85 2.99 2.83 -9.39
C SER A 85 2.90 2.02 -8.10
N SER A 86 2.72 0.70 -8.14
CA SER A 86 2.50 -0.15 -6.96
C SER A 86 3.60 -0.05 -5.89
N GLU A 87 4.83 0.28 -6.30
CA GLU A 87 5.94 0.48 -5.37
C GLU A 87 5.92 1.81 -4.60
N THR A 88 5.19 2.81 -5.11
CA THR A 88 5.25 4.20 -4.63
C THR A 88 3.89 4.78 -4.26
N THR A 89 2.78 4.13 -4.60
CA THR A 89 1.41 4.61 -4.36
C THR A 89 0.53 3.51 -3.78
N GLY A 90 -0.30 3.85 -2.80
CA GLY A 90 -1.23 2.90 -2.19
C GLY A 90 -0.59 2.10 -1.07
N SER A 91 -0.96 0.82 -0.96
CA SER A 91 -0.55 -0.07 0.14
C SER A 91 0.96 -0.31 0.16
N LYS A 92 1.58 -0.24 1.34
CA LYS A 92 2.98 -0.63 1.53
C LYS A 92 3.18 -1.19 2.93
N SER A 93 3.86 -2.34 2.99
CA SER A 93 4.09 -3.08 4.24
C SER A 93 5.50 -3.64 4.25
N ILE A 94 6.25 -3.38 5.32
CA ILE A 94 7.61 -3.89 5.52
C ILE A 94 7.68 -4.49 6.91
N PHE A 95 8.19 -5.71 7.01
CA PHE A 95 8.35 -6.44 8.26
C PHE A 95 9.82 -6.74 8.51
N ARG A 96 10.25 -6.48 9.73
CA ARG A 96 11.52 -6.96 10.27
C ARG A 96 11.21 -8.08 11.25
N ILE A 97 11.62 -9.27 10.87
CA ILE A 97 11.30 -10.49 11.57
C ILE A 97 12.53 -10.94 12.33
N THR A 98 12.38 -11.18 13.63
CA THR A 98 13.38 -11.89 14.44
C THR A 98 12.85 -13.29 14.74
N LYS A 99 13.54 -14.30 14.19
CA LYS A 99 13.18 -15.72 14.33
C LYS A 99 14.46 -16.53 14.50
N ASP A 100 14.51 -17.38 15.51
CA ASP A 100 15.69 -18.22 15.80
C ASP A 100 17.01 -17.42 15.89
N GLU A 101 16.95 -16.23 16.51
CA GLU A 101 18.05 -15.25 16.61
C GLU A 101 18.50 -14.60 15.28
N GLU A 102 17.95 -15.04 14.15
CA GLU A 102 18.17 -14.44 12.84
C GLU A 102 17.20 -13.28 12.57
N LYS A 103 17.71 -12.28 11.84
CA LYS A 103 16.92 -11.12 11.43
C LYS A 103 16.66 -11.16 9.93
N HIS A 104 15.39 -11.10 9.57
CA HIS A 104 14.92 -11.09 8.19
C HIS A 104 14.16 -9.80 7.89
N VAL A 105 14.22 -9.35 6.65
CA VAL A 105 13.35 -8.28 6.12
C VAL A 105 12.47 -8.91 5.07
N TRP A 106 11.16 -8.73 5.21
CA TRP A 106 10.15 -9.18 4.26
C TRP A 106 9.24 -8.00 3.91
N GLU A 107 9.11 -7.72 2.62
CA GLU A 107 8.27 -6.63 2.08
C GLU A 107 7.28 -7.25 1.09
N PRO A 108 6.12 -7.75 1.56
CA PRO A 108 5.17 -8.40 0.68
C PRO A 108 4.62 -7.45 -0.38
N PHE A 109 4.22 -8.04 -1.51
CA PHE A 109 3.72 -7.37 -2.71
C PHE A 109 4.74 -6.44 -3.41
N SER A 110 5.99 -6.41 -2.96
CA SER A 110 7.06 -5.63 -3.57
C SER A 110 7.95 -6.47 -4.48
N ILE A 111 8.54 -5.80 -5.48
CA ILE A 111 9.59 -6.36 -6.35
C ILE A 111 10.99 -6.35 -5.71
N ARG A 112 11.19 -5.67 -4.57
CA ARG A 112 12.53 -5.41 -4.00
C ARG A 112 13.26 -6.63 -3.46
N PHE A 113 12.54 -7.72 -3.21
CA PHE A 113 13.07 -8.96 -2.64
C PHE A 113 12.41 -10.21 -3.23
N GLU A 114 11.91 -10.15 -4.47
CA GLU A 114 11.11 -11.23 -5.08
C GLU A 114 11.83 -12.59 -5.11
N ASP A 115 13.14 -12.60 -5.35
CA ASP A 115 13.92 -13.85 -5.42
C ASP A 115 14.51 -14.28 -4.07
N LYS A 116 14.20 -13.55 -2.97
CA LYS A 116 14.79 -13.84 -1.66
C LYS A 116 14.06 -14.95 -0.92
N TYR A 117 12.75 -15.08 -1.13
CA TYR A 117 11.91 -16.02 -0.39
C TYR A 117 11.05 -16.84 -1.33
N ASN A 118 10.73 -18.06 -0.92
CA ASN A 118 9.65 -18.82 -1.52
C ASN A 118 8.30 -18.24 -1.10
N ILE A 119 7.58 -17.63 -2.04
CA ILE A 119 6.32 -16.94 -1.79
C ILE A 119 5.15 -17.48 -2.64
N THR A 120 3.93 -17.21 -2.19
CA THR A 120 2.71 -17.37 -2.99
C THR A 120 1.86 -16.13 -2.83
N ARG A 121 1.45 -15.50 -3.94
CA ARG A 121 0.50 -14.38 -3.94
C ARG A 121 -0.86 -14.84 -4.45
N ASN A 122 -1.90 -14.53 -3.68
CA ASN A 122 -3.28 -14.80 -4.05
C ASN A 122 -4.08 -13.49 -4.04
N LEU A 123 -5.06 -13.40 -4.93
CA LEU A 123 -5.98 -12.28 -5.00
C LEU A 123 -7.40 -12.78 -4.77
N TYR A 124 -8.16 -12.05 -3.97
CA TYR A 124 -9.56 -12.38 -3.70
C TYR A 124 -10.44 -11.19 -4.02
N LYS A 125 -11.56 -11.42 -4.69
CA LYS A 125 -12.60 -10.41 -4.90
C LYS A 125 -13.92 -10.95 -4.38
N SER A 126 -14.64 -10.14 -3.59
CA SER A 126 -15.93 -10.58 -3.05
C SER A 126 -16.92 -10.88 -4.18
N VAL A 127 -17.87 -11.78 -3.93
CA VAL A 127 -18.92 -12.11 -4.91
C VAL A 127 -19.73 -10.87 -5.30
N TYR A 128 -19.93 -9.93 -4.37
CA TYR A 128 -20.59 -8.64 -4.62
C TYR A 128 -19.68 -7.59 -5.30
N GLY A 129 -18.39 -7.87 -5.39
CA GLY A 129 -17.40 -7.01 -6.04
C GLY A 129 -17.03 -5.74 -5.28
N ASN A 130 -17.45 -5.59 -4.02
CA ASN A 130 -17.28 -4.41 -3.17
C ASN A 130 -16.07 -4.48 -2.21
N SER A 131 -15.32 -5.59 -2.22
CA SER A 131 -14.05 -5.71 -1.51
C SER A 131 -13.04 -6.53 -2.31
N ILE A 132 -11.77 -6.29 -2.01
CA ILE A 132 -10.64 -7.00 -2.62
C ILE A 132 -9.58 -7.28 -1.54
N ILE A 133 -9.03 -8.49 -1.54
CA ILE A 133 -8.00 -8.93 -0.59
C ILE A 133 -6.75 -9.32 -1.38
N PHE A 134 -5.61 -8.81 -0.96
CA PHE A 134 -4.30 -9.21 -1.41
C PHE A 134 -3.68 -10.07 -0.32
N GLU A 135 -3.13 -11.23 -0.68
CA GLU A 135 -2.47 -12.15 0.22
C GLU A 135 -1.11 -12.52 -0.31
N GLU A 136 -0.09 -12.43 0.54
CA GLU A 136 1.21 -13.05 0.28
C GLU A 136 1.57 -13.96 1.45
N THR A 137 1.91 -15.20 1.12
CA THR A 137 2.45 -16.17 2.08
C THR A 137 3.93 -16.35 1.81
N ASN A 138 4.75 -16.12 2.83
CA ASN A 138 6.18 -16.42 2.83
C ASN A 138 6.41 -17.79 3.49
N HIS A 139 6.75 -18.79 2.67
CA HIS A 139 6.86 -20.18 3.10
C HIS A 139 8.10 -20.44 3.95
N ASP A 140 9.18 -19.69 3.72
CA ASP A 140 10.43 -19.83 4.47
C ASP A 140 10.26 -19.31 5.90
N LEU A 141 9.64 -18.13 6.03
CA LEU A 141 9.35 -17.54 7.34
C LEU A 141 8.13 -18.16 8.02
N LYS A 142 7.27 -18.85 7.26
CA LYS A 142 5.96 -19.37 7.70
C LYS A 142 5.05 -18.25 8.21
N LEU A 143 5.01 -17.15 7.46
CA LEU A 143 4.18 -15.98 7.73
C LEU A 143 3.27 -15.72 6.55
N SER A 144 2.06 -15.24 6.82
CA SER A 144 1.13 -14.79 5.78
C SER A 144 0.60 -13.42 6.14
N PHE A 145 0.65 -12.51 5.17
CA PHE A 145 0.16 -11.16 5.31
C PHE A 145 -0.96 -10.92 4.31
N ARG A 146 -2.05 -10.35 4.81
CA ARG A 146 -3.20 -9.95 4.01
C ARG A 146 -3.56 -8.51 4.27
N TYR A 147 -3.95 -7.80 3.22
CA TYR A 147 -4.73 -6.58 3.38
C TYR A 147 -5.99 -6.61 2.51
N LYS A 148 -7.07 -6.04 3.03
CA LYS A 148 -8.36 -5.91 2.36
C LYS A 148 -8.69 -4.44 2.16
N TRP A 149 -9.15 -4.08 0.96
CA TRP A 149 -9.83 -2.81 0.72
C TRP A 149 -11.35 -3.00 0.73
N SER A 150 -12.06 -2.13 1.45
CA SER A 150 -13.51 -1.99 1.43
C SER A 150 -13.92 -0.52 1.58
N SER A 151 -15.20 -0.22 1.37
CA SER A 151 -15.76 1.12 1.51
C SER A 151 -16.72 1.23 2.70
N SER A 152 -16.72 2.39 3.35
CA SER A 152 -17.68 2.79 4.37
C SER A 152 -18.21 4.19 4.03
N ASN A 153 -19.54 4.35 3.95
CA ASN A 153 -20.12 5.66 3.66
C ASN A 153 -19.68 6.73 4.68
N ILE A 154 -19.55 6.35 5.95
CA ILE A 154 -19.21 7.24 7.06
C ILE A 154 -17.69 7.49 7.12
N TYR A 155 -16.88 6.44 6.97
CA TYR A 155 -15.43 6.51 7.25
C TYR A 155 -14.53 6.57 6.00
N GLY A 156 -15.09 6.45 4.80
CA GLY A 156 -14.32 6.43 3.55
C GLY A 156 -13.79 5.04 3.22
N PHE A 157 -12.53 4.95 2.82
CA PHE A 157 -11.89 3.66 2.52
C PHE A 157 -11.34 3.01 3.78
N VAL A 158 -11.53 1.70 3.90
CA VAL A 158 -10.98 0.90 5.00
C VAL A 158 -9.96 -0.09 4.43
N LYS A 159 -8.71 0.03 4.86
CA LYS A 159 -7.65 -0.97 4.66
C LYS A 159 -7.54 -1.81 5.93
N GLU A 160 -8.02 -3.05 5.89
CA GLU A 160 -7.87 -3.99 7.00
C GLU A 160 -6.64 -4.85 6.78
N SER A 161 -5.72 -4.88 7.74
CA SER A 161 -4.48 -5.67 7.70
C SER A 161 -4.56 -6.88 8.63
N LYS A 162 -4.08 -8.04 8.18
CA LYS A 162 -3.99 -9.27 8.97
C LYS A 162 -2.65 -9.95 8.74
N LEU A 163 -1.86 -10.07 9.81
CA LEU A 163 -0.60 -10.80 9.82
C LEU A 163 -0.77 -12.09 10.61
N MET A 164 -0.39 -13.22 10.01
CA MET A 164 -0.64 -14.56 10.55
C MET A 164 0.68 -15.31 10.65
N ASN A 165 0.96 -15.83 11.85
CA ASN A 165 2.02 -16.79 12.08
C ASN A 165 1.49 -18.20 11.79
N LEU A 166 2.04 -18.85 10.75
CA LEU A 166 1.66 -20.19 10.32
C LEU A 166 2.55 -21.28 10.96
N SER A 167 3.49 -20.87 11.81
CA SER A 167 4.35 -21.77 12.58
C SER A 167 3.85 -21.93 14.01
N THR A 168 4.43 -22.89 14.73
CA THR A 168 4.23 -23.08 16.16
C THR A 168 5.21 -22.28 17.02
N SER A 169 6.28 -21.75 16.41
CA SER A 169 7.29 -20.93 17.09
C SER A 169 6.82 -19.49 17.24
N LYS A 170 7.18 -18.84 18.36
CA LYS A 170 6.99 -17.39 18.53
C LYS A 170 7.89 -16.64 17.56
N VAL A 171 7.41 -15.49 17.09
CA VAL A 171 8.14 -14.66 16.13
C VAL A 171 7.94 -13.21 16.54
N THR A 172 9.04 -12.49 16.78
CA THR A 172 8.98 -11.04 17.04
C THR A 172 9.04 -10.29 15.73
N ILE A 173 8.10 -9.39 15.51
CA ILE A 173 7.97 -8.63 14.26
C ILE A 173 7.88 -7.15 14.59
N GLU A 174 8.87 -6.38 14.14
CA GLU A 174 8.75 -4.94 14.01
C GLU A 174 8.14 -4.65 12.64
N LEU A 175 6.95 -4.07 12.63
CA LEU A 175 6.20 -3.78 11.40
C LEU A 175 6.28 -2.30 11.03
N LEU A 176 6.18 -2.02 9.74
CA LEU A 176 5.88 -0.72 9.18
C LEU A 176 4.83 -0.93 8.08
N ASP A 177 3.56 -0.69 8.40
CA ASP A 177 2.42 -0.92 7.49
C ASP A 177 1.65 0.38 7.29
N GLY A 178 1.16 0.60 6.07
CA GLY A 178 0.49 1.86 5.77
C GLY A 178 0.10 2.04 4.31
N ILE A 179 -0.12 3.31 3.98
CA ILE A 179 -0.41 3.79 2.63
C ILE A 179 0.48 4.99 2.29
N GLN A 180 0.87 5.14 1.03
CA GLN A 180 1.77 6.19 0.56
C GLN A 180 1.27 6.91 -0.69
N ASN A 181 1.81 8.10 -0.93
CA ASN A 181 1.43 9.02 -1.99
C ASN A 181 -0.04 9.45 -1.91
N ILE A 182 -0.47 9.78 -0.70
CA ILE A 182 -1.77 10.37 -0.40
C ILE A 182 -1.79 11.78 -1.01
N ILE A 183 -2.84 12.07 -1.78
CA ILE A 183 -3.09 13.39 -2.33
C ILE A 183 -3.68 14.29 -1.25
N PRO A 184 -3.21 15.54 -1.07
CA PRO A 184 -3.91 16.50 -0.23
C PRO A 184 -5.18 17.00 -0.91
N TYR A 185 -6.16 17.45 -0.11
CA TYR A 185 -7.36 18.07 -0.67
C TYR A 185 -7.02 19.30 -1.55
N GLY A 186 -7.80 19.48 -2.63
CA GLY A 186 -7.73 20.69 -3.46
C GLY A 186 -6.76 20.62 -4.63
N VAL A 187 -6.09 19.48 -4.83
CA VAL A 187 -5.27 19.23 -6.02
C VAL A 187 -6.15 18.61 -7.10
N GLY A 188 -6.44 19.39 -8.15
CA GLY A 188 -7.18 18.90 -9.30
C GLY A 188 -6.39 17.90 -10.13
N SER A 189 -7.09 17.01 -10.84
CA SER A 189 -6.45 15.91 -11.58
C SER A 189 -5.51 16.41 -12.68
N ASP A 190 -5.88 17.47 -13.40
CA ASP A 190 -5.03 18.10 -14.43
C ASP A 190 -3.70 18.61 -13.86
N LEU A 191 -3.76 19.34 -12.73
CA LEU A 191 -2.57 19.88 -12.08
C LEU A 191 -1.65 18.76 -11.58
N GLN A 192 -2.23 17.72 -10.98
CA GLN A 192 -1.49 16.54 -10.54
C GLN A 192 -0.80 15.82 -11.72
N ASN A 193 -1.49 15.73 -12.87
CA ASN A 193 -0.99 15.05 -14.06
C ASN A 193 0.13 15.81 -14.77
N GLN A 194 0.03 17.14 -14.80
CA GLN A 194 0.96 18.00 -15.55
C GLN A 194 2.16 18.45 -14.72
N SER A 195 1.94 18.75 -13.43
CA SER A 195 2.90 19.48 -12.59
C SER A 195 2.97 18.95 -11.15
N SER A 196 2.96 17.63 -10.97
CA SER A 196 3.01 16.99 -9.63
C SER A 196 4.18 17.46 -8.74
N ASN A 197 5.32 17.80 -9.33
CA ASN A 197 6.48 18.36 -8.63
C ASN A 197 6.21 19.75 -8.04
N LEU A 198 5.44 20.60 -8.74
CA LEU A 198 4.97 21.88 -8.20
C LEU A 198 4.04 21.64 -7.02
N VAL A 199 3.11 20.68 -7.16
CA VAL A 199 2.18 20.33 -6.07
C VAL A 199 2.94 19.89 -4.83
N ASP A 200 4.01 19.10 -4.98
CA ASP A 200 4.83 18.62 -3.87
C ASP A 200 5.29 19.78 -2.98
N ALA A 201 5.74 20.92 -3.54
CA ALA A 201 6.22 22.07 -2.77
C ALA A 201 5.17 22.71 -1.84
N TYR A 202 3.87 22.48 -2.09
CA TYR A 202 2.77 23.00 -1.29
C TYR A 202 2.25 21.99 -0.26
N LYS A 203 2.71 20.73 -0.29
CA LYS A 203 2.23 19.69 0.61
C LYS A 203 2.65 19.96 2.05
N ARG A 204 1.71 19.73 2.97
CA ARG A 204 1.97 19.68 4.40
C ARG A 204 1.19 18.53 5.01
N ASN A 205 1.91 17.64 5.68
CA ASN A 205 1.39 16.42 6.29
C ASN A 205 1.59 16.54 7.79
N GLU A 206 0.51 16.53 8.57
CA GLU A 206 0.54 16.79 10.02
C GLU A 206 -0.06 15.62 10.81
N LEU A 207 0.44 15.35 12.02
CA LEU A 207 -0.07 14.33 12.92
C LEU A 207 -0.75 15.01 14.12
N ILE A 208 -1.99 14.61 14.42
CA ILE A 208 -2.61 14.88 15.73
C ILE A 208 -2.16 13.78 16.68
N GLU A 209 -1.14 14.05 17.49
CA GLU A 209 -0.45 13.06 18.33
C GLU A 209 -1.40 12.33 19.30
N GLU A 210 -2.40 13.01 19.86
CA GLU A 210 -3.33 12.43 20.84
C GLU A 210 -4.24 11.35 20.23
N SER A 211 -4.51 11.44 18.93
CA SER A 211 -5.43 10.54 18.22
C SER A 211 -4.72 9.62 17.23
N GLY A 212 -3.48 9.95 16.84
CA GLY A 212 -2.78 9.30 15.74
C GLY A 212 -3.31 9.66 14.35
N LEU A 213 -4.21 10.66 14.23
CA LEU A 213 -4.79 11.05 12.94
C LEU A 213 -3.77 11.84 12.11
N GLY A 214 -3.51 11.38 10.88
CA GLY A 214 -2.73 12.09 9.87
C GLY A 214 -3.63 13.00 9.02
N ILE A 215 -3.21 14.26 8.85
CA ILE A 215 -3.85 15.29 8.02
C ILE A 215 -2.96 15.54 6.80
N PHE A 216 -3.55 15.46 5.61
CA PHE A 216 -2.87 15.68 4.33
C PHE A 216 -3.49 16.87 3.61
N ALA A 217 -2.80 18.01 3.68
CA ALA A 217 -3.31 19.29 3.20
C ALA A 217 -2.29 20.01 2.30
N LEU A 218 -2.76 21.07 1.65
CA LEU A 218 -1.89 22.07 1.04
C LEU A 218 -1.69 23.22 2.03
N SER A 219 -0.54 23.87 1.97
CA SER A 219 -0.32 25.14 2.68
C SER A 219 -1.20 26.27 2.14
N ALA A 220 -1.52 26.24 0.84
CA ALA A 220 -2.46 27.11 0.14
C ALA A 220 -2.96 26.40 -1.14
N ILE A 221 -4.17 26.72 -1.60
CA ILE A 221 -4.67 26.26 -2.89
C ILE A 221 -3.83 26.88 -4.02
N ILE A 222 -3.42 26.05 -4.97
CA ILE A 222 -2.56 26.47 -6.08
C ILE A 222 -3.43 27.18 -7.12
N VAL A 223 -3.25 28.49 -7.25
CA VAL A 223 -3.96 29.35 -8.22
C VAL A 223 -2.99 30.31 -8.89
N ASP A 224 -3.25 30.66 -10.15
CA ASP A 224 -2.46 31.63 -10.93
C ASP A 224 -2.87 33.10 -10.66
N LYS A 225 -3.69 33.32 -9.64
CA LYS A 225 -4.12 34.66 -9.23
C LYS A 225 -3.27 35.13 -8.06
N ALA A 226 -2.85 36.39 -8.09
CA ALA A 226 -2.18 37.05 -6.98
C ALA A 226 -3.16 37.43 -5.86
N GLU A 227 -3.88 36.44 -5.32
CA GLU A 227 -4.82 36.58 -4.21
C GLU A 227 -4.63 35.46 -3.18
N PRO A 228 -4.94 35.68 -1.89
CA PRO A 228 -4.92 34.61 -0.90
C PRO A 228 -5.84 33.46 -1.30
N SER A 229 -5.36 32.23 -1.18
CA SER A 229 -6.13 31.02 -1.51
C SER A 229 -5.94 29.98 -0.41
N GLU A 230 -6.73 30.12 0.66
CA GLU A 230 -6.61 29.28 1.85
C GLU A 230 -7.08 27.84 1.59
N ALA A 231 -6.33 26.86 2.09
CA ALA A 231 -6.67 25.44 2.00
C ALA A 231 -7.30 24.96 3.32
N LEU A 232 -8.63 25.03 3.42
CA LEU A 232 -9.38 24.78 4.67
C LEU A 232 -10.00 23.38 4.78
N ARG A 233 -9.48 22.42 4.01
CA ARG A 233 -9.91 21.01 4.02
C ARG A 233 -8.70 20.12 3.77
N ALA A 234 -8.81 18.86 4.15
CA ALA A 234 -7.74 17.88 4.03
C ALA A 234 -8.29 16.49 3.73
N ASN A 235 -7.44 15.64 3.16
CA ASN A 235 -7.62 14.20 3.27
C ASN A 235 -7.05 13.75 4.63
N VAL A 236 -7.59 12.67 5.18
CA VAL A 236 -7.18 12.17 6.50
C VAL A 236 -6.97 10.66 6.48
N ALA A 237 -6.08 10.17 7.34
CA ALA A 237 -5.89 8.75 7.62
C ALA A 237 -5.71 8.53 9.12
N TRP A 238 -6.20 7.41 9.63
CA TRP A 238 -6.09 7.02 11.03
C TRP A 238 -6.11 5.49 11.12
N SER A 239 -5.75 4.95 12.28
CA SER A 239 -5.64 3.50 12.48
C SER A 239 -6.13 3.07 13.85
N ILE A 240 -6.57 1.81 13.93
CA ILE A 240 -6.93 1.12 15.18
C ILE A 240 -6.35 -0.29 15.18
N GLY A 241 -6.23 -0.89 16.37
CA GLY A 241 -5.83 -2.28 16.56
C GLY A 241 -4.37 -2.50 16.94
N LEU A 242 -3.54 -1.45 16.95
CA LEU A 242 -2.16 -1.50 17.44
C LEU A 242 -1.98 -0.60 18.66
N ASN A 243 -1.25 -1.08 19.66
CA ASN A 243 -0.99 -0.34 20.89
C ASN A 243 0.21 0.61 20.69
N ASN A 244 0.02 1.89 20.99
CA ASN A 244 1.03 2.96 20.97
C ASN A 244 2.02 2.88 19.79
N PRO A 245 1.55 2.86 18.53
CA PRO A 245 2.46 2.86 17.39
C PRO A 245 3.14 4.22 17.23
N LYS A 246 4.32 4.24 16.60
CA LYS A 246 4.89 5.44 16.00
C LYS A 246 4.24 5.68 14.63
N TYR A 247 4.14 6.94 14.23
CA TYR A 247 3.57 7.33 12.95
C TYR A 247 4.60 7.96 12.02
N LEU A 248 4.55 7.61 10.73
CA LEU A 248 5.25 8.35 9.66
C LEU A 248 4.22 8.99 8.74
N LEU A 249 4.46 10.24 8.37
CA LEU A 249 3.61 11.05 7.50
C LEU A 249 4.15 11.16 6.07
N SER A 250 5.29 10.52 5.82
CA SER A 250 6.02 10.52 4.56
C SER A 250 6.63 9.14 4.28
N SER A 251 7.24 9.00 3.10
CA SER A 251 7.97 7.79 2.72
C SER A 251 9.50 7.91 2.88
N LEU A 252 9.99 8.98 3.52
CA LEU A 252 11.41 9.30 3.62
C LEU A 252 12.21 8.20 4.33
N GLN A 253 11.65 7.66 5.41
CA GLN A 253 12.33 6.70 6.27
C GLN A 253 12.14 5.24 5.82
N LEU A 254 11.39 4.95 4.74
CA LEU A 254 11.17 3.57 4.29
C LEU A 254 12.48 2.85 3.93
N LYS A 255 13.44 3.56 3.31
CA LYS A 255 14.75 2.99 2.97
C LYS A 255 15.58 2.66 4.21
N ALA A 256 15.54 3.52 5.23
CA ALA A 256 16.17 3.26 6.51
C ALA A 256 15.52 2.05 7.19
N PHE A 257 14.18 1.95 7.13
CA PHE A 257 13.45 0.81 7.66
C PHE A 257 13.85 -0.53 6.99
N ARG A 258 13.96 -0.56 5.66
CA ARG A 258 14.46 -1.75 4.93
C ARG A 258 15.88 -2.16 5.31
N LYS A 259 16.70 -1.21 5.77
CA LYS A 259 18.11 -1.40 6.14
C LYS A 259 18.33 -1.69 7.63
N MET A 260 17.29 -2.08 8.36
CA MET A 260 17.38 -2.35 9.80
C MET A 260 17.79 -1.12 10.66
N GLN A 261 17.58 0.11 10.17
CA GLN A 261 17.80 1.34 10.92
C GLN A 261 16.52 1.85 11.61
N GLU A 262 16.60 2.38 12.82
CA GLU A 262 15.42 2.88 13.53
C GLU A 262 14.69 3.99 12.76
N VAL A 263 13.38 4.09 13.03
CA VAL A 263 12.53 5.18 12.52
C VAL A 263 12.10 6.10 13.66
N SER A 264 12.02 7.39 13.36
CA SER A 264 11.51 8.43 14.23
C SER A 264 10.09 8.83 13.82
N GLN A 265 9.22 9.10 14.80
CA GLN A 265 7.90 9.63 14.54
C GLN A 265 7.98 10.97 13.80
N GLU A 266 7.07 11.15 12.84
CA GLU A 266 6.93 12.37 12.06
C GLU A 266 5.65 13.10 12.47
N THR A 267 5.73 14.40 12.77
CA THR A 267 4.57 15.20 13.24
C THR A 267 4.20 16.34 12.30
N ASP A 268 5.15 16.92 11.57
CA ASP A 268 4.93 17.96 10.55
C ASP A 268 5.97 17.78 9.44
N ILE A 269 5.53 17.25 8.29
CA ILE A 269 6.36 17.09 7.10
C ILE A 269 5.87 18.03 6.00
N LYS A 270 6.79 18.81 5.44
CA LYS A 270 6.52 19.79 4.38
C LYS A 270 7.19 19.38 3.09
N ALA A 271 6.60 19.80 1.98
CA ALA A 271 7.15 19.66 0.64
C ALA A 271 7.36 18.21 0.17
N GLU A 272 6.68 17.24 0.78
CA GLU A 272 6.84 15.81 0.48
C GLU A 272 5.49 15.13 0.28
N LYS A 273 5.51 14.02 -0.48
CA LYS A 273 4.33 13.18 -0.69
C LYS A 273 3.81 12.64 0.64
N GLY A 274 2.51 12.86 0.89
CA GLY A 274 1.84 12.35 2.07
C GLY A 274 1.87 10.83 2.12
N ALA A 275 2.13 10.28 3.29
CA ALA A 275 1.97 8.86 3.60
C ALA A 275 1.42 8.71 5.01
N TYR A 276 0.88 7.55 5.32
CA TYR A 276 0.44 7.22 6.66
C TYR A 276 0.93 5.82 6.98
N PHE A 277 1.99 5.72 7.77
CA PHE A 277 2.54 4.46 8.23
C PHE A 277 2.46 4.35 9.75
N VAL A 278 2.12 3.15 10.21
CA VAL A 278 2.20 2.76 11.62
C VAL A 278 3.40 1.85 11.83
N ASN A 279 4.19 2.12 12.87
CA ASN A 279 5.31 1.30 13.29
C ASN A 279 5.12 0.84 14.73
N THR A 280 5.23 -0.47 14.94
CA THR A 280 5.20 -1.07 16.28
C THR A 280 5.88 -2.44 16.25
N THR A 281 6.15 -2.98 17.43
CA THR A 281 6.70 -4.32 17.60
C THR A 281 5.66 -5.22 18.25
N ILE A 282 5.43 -6.39 17.65
CA ILE A 282 4.54 -7.44 18.16
C ILE A 282 5.31 -8.75 18.35
N THR A 283 4.81 -9.67 19.18
CA THR A 283 5.40 -10.99 19.44
C THR A 283 4.31 -12.06 19.52
#